data_AF-A0A536WFW3-F1
#
_entry.id   AF-A0A536WFW3-F1
#
_cell.length_a   1.000
_cell.length_b   1.000
_cell.length_c   1.000
_cell.angle_alpha   90.00
_cell.angle_beta   90.00
_cell.angle_gamma   90.00
#
_symmetry.space_group_name_H-M   'P 1'
#
loop_
_entity.id
_entity.type
_entity.pdbx_description
1 polymer ?
#
loop_
_entity_poly.entity_id
_entity_poly.type
_entity_poly.pdbx_seq_one_letter_code
_entity_poly.pdbx_strand_id
1 'polypeptide(L)'
;MSKFKRRDFLKATAGVAAGGALGAGSALFAADAQAQQYKVTPEKGAKLRILRWKRFVQGDEDMWAENTKKFTQATGIEVRIDAEGWEDVRPKAAVAANVGSGPDVIIGTFEDAHQYPEKLVDVSDVCNYLGGKYGGWYDVCKSYCTHKGKW
;
A
#
# COMPACT_ATOMS: atom_id res chain seq x y z
N MET A 1 -25.63 -49.24 -30.11
CA MET A 1 -24.60 -48.21 -29.82
C MET A 1 -25.29 -46.94 -29.35
N SER A 2 -25.38 -46.72 -28.04
CA SER A 2 -26.10 -45.57 -27.46
C SER A 2 -25.24 -44.31 -27.55
N LYS A 3 -25.78 -43.24 -28.17
CA LYS A 3 -25.08 -41.96 -28.37
C LYS A 3 -24.96 -41.24 -27.04
N PHE A 4 -23.76 -41.18 -26.47
CA PHE A 4 -23.43 -40.30 -25.34
C PHE A 4 -23.76 -38.85 -25.73
N LYS A 5 -24.77 -38.22 -25.10
CA LYS A 5 -25.13 -36.83 -25.38
C LYS A 5 -24.39 -35.92 -24.41
N ARG A 6 -24.05 -34.69 -24.86
CA ARG A 6 -23.39 -33.65 -24.04
C ARG A 6 -24.09 -33.40 -22.69
N ARG A 7 -25.41 -33.58 -22.65
CA ARG A 7 -26.21 -33.48 -21.41
C ARG A 7 -25.91 -34.59 -20.40
N ASP A 8 -25.56 -35.78 -20.86
CA ASP A 8 -25.20 -36.90 -20.01
C ASP A 8 -23.78 -36.71 -19.45
N PHE A 9 -22.88 -36.10 -20.22
CA PHE A 9 -21.57 -35.64 -19.74
C PHE A 9 -21.71 -34.55 -18.67
N LEU A 10 -22.55 -33.53 -18.89
CA LEU A 10 -22.78 -32.46 -17.90
C LEU A 10 -23.45 -32.97 -16.61
N LYS A 11 -24.34 -33.95 -16.71
CA LYS A 11 -24.93 -34.60 -15.52
C LYS A 11 -23.91 -35.46 -14.78
N ALA A 12 -23.04 -36.17 -15.49
CA ALA A 12 -21.97 -36.94 -14.88
C ALA A 12 -20.94 -36.05 -14.17
N THR A 13 -20.56 -34.91 -14.76
CA THR A 13 -19.61 -33.97 -14.13
C THR A 13 -20.23 -33.20 -12.95
N ALA A 14 -21.51 -32.84 -13.01
CA ALA A 14 -22.22 -32.25 -11.86
C ALA A 14 -22.34 -33.23 -10.68
N GLY A 15 -22.53 -34.52 -10.94
CA GLY A 15 -22.57 -35.57 -9.91
C GLY A 15 -21.20 -35.85 -9.26
N VAL A 16 -20.11 -35.77 -10.03
CA VAL A 16 -18.75 -35.95 -9.50
C VAL A 16 -18.28 -34.73 -8.70
N ALA A 17 -18.71 -33.52 -9.06
CA ALA A 17 -18.44 -32.32 -8.27
C ALA A 17 -19.14 -32.32 -6.90
N ALA A 18 -20.32 -32.93 -6.79
CA ALA A 18 -21.04 -33.05 -5.51
C ALA A 18 -20.56 -34.24 -4.65
N GLY A 19 -20.07 -35.34 -5.27
CA GLY A 19 -19.63 -36.54 -4.56
C GLY A 19 -18.16 -36.56 -4.14
N GLY A 20 -17.29 -35.77 -4.77
CA GLY A 20 -15.86 -35.65 -4.43
C GLY A 20 -15.52 -34.51 -3.46
N ALA A 21 -16.45 -33.58 -3.21
CA ALA A 21 -16.21 -32.39 -2.38
C ALA A 21 -16.34 -32.63 -0.86
N LEU A 22 -16.69 -33.84 -0.42
CA LEU A 22 -16.75 -34.19 1.01
C LEU A 22 -15.47 -34.88 1.51
N GLY A 23 -14.43 -35.02 0.67
CA GLY A 23 -13.21 -35.78 1.00
C GLY A 23 -11.88 -35.02 1.01
N ALA A 24 -11.70 -33.91 0.29
CA ALA A 24 -10.40 -33.21 0.22
C ALA A 24 -10.45 -31.77 -0.36
N GLY A 25 -11.52 -31.00 -0.15
CA GLY A 25 -11.71 -29.79 -0.97
C GLY A 25 -12.64 -28.71 -0.43
N SER A 26 -12.56 -28.38 0.87
CA SER A 26 -13.07 -27.10 1.38
C SER A 26 -12.16 -25.90 1.02
N ALA A 27 -11.15 -26.10 0.17
CA ALA A 27 -10.34 -25.05 -0.45
C ALA A 27 -11.05 -24.23 -1.55
N LEU A 28 -12.37 -24.40 -1.71
CA LEU A 28 -13.16 -23.74 -2.76
C LEU A 28 -14.19 -22.73 -2.25
N PHE A 29 -14.32 -22.58 -0.94
CA PHE A 29 -14.66 -21.27 -0.42
C PHE A 29 -13.32 -20.60 -0.26
N ALA A 30 -13.02 -19.69 -1.19
CA ALA A 30 -11.97 -18.71 -1.01
C ALA A 30 -12.02 -18.33 0.46
N ALA A 31 -10.95 -18.64 1.17
CA ALA A 31 -10.75 -17.98 2.43
C ALA A 31 -11.10 -16.52 2.13
N ASP A 32 -12.01 -15.94 2.90
CA ASP A 32 -11.73 -14.62 3.42
C ASP A 32 -10.32 -14.77 3.99
N ALA A 33 -9.34 -14.60 3.10
CA ALA A 33 -7.94 -14.72 3.39
C ALA A 33 -7.83 -13.73 4.52
N GLN A 34 -7.69 -14.26 5.73
CA GLN A 34 -7.61 -13.51 6.97
C GLN A 34 -6.66 -12.37 6.63
N ALA A 35 -7.22 -11.20 6.32
CA ALA A 35 -6.44 -10.11 5.76
C ALA A 35 -5.59 -9.72 6.94
N GLN A 36 -4.36 -10.25 6.99
CA GLN A 36 -3.50 -10.22 8.16
C GLN A 36 -3.57 -8.80 8.68
N GLN A 37 -4.24 -8.59 9.81
CA GLN A 37 -4.42 -7.22 10.28
C GLN A 37 -3.02 -6.69 10.54
N TYR A 38 -2.59 -5.75 9.69
CA TYR A 38 -1.29 -5.12 9.82
C TYR A 38 -1.29 -4.33 11.12
N LYS A 39 -0.65 -4.92 12.13
CA LYS A 39 -0.64 -4.40 13.49
C LYS A 39 0.74 -3.81 13.76
N VAL A 40 0.81 -2.50 13.71
CA VAL A 40 2.00 -1.74 14.10
C VAL A 40 1.71 -1.09 15.45
N THR A 41 2.67 -1.17 16.36
CA THR A 41 2.61 -0.42 17.62
C THR A 41 3.52 0.80 17.46
N PRO A 42 2.97 2.01 17.41
CA PRO A 42 3.78 3.21 17.33
C PRO A 42 4.71 3.36 18.54
N GLU A 43 5.84 4.03 18.32
CA GLU A 43 6.75 4.38 19.40
C GLU A 43 6.08 5.32 20.43
N LYS A 44 6.48 5.20 21.69
CA LYS A 44 5.92 6.05 22.75
C LYS A 44 6.28 7.51 22.51
N GLY A 45 5.25 8.35 22.34
CA GLY A 45 5.44 9.78 22.10
C GLY A 45 5.86 10.13 20.67
N ALA A 46 5.63 9.22 19.72
CA ALA A 46 5.90 9.45 18.31
C ALA A 46 5.25 10.76 17.81
N LYS A 47 6.01 11.47 16.97
CA LYS A 47 5.55 12.63 16.20
C LYS A 47 6.03 12.46 14.77
N LEU A 48 5.28 13.00 13.82
CA LEU A 48 5.63 12.93 12.40
C LEU A 48 5.75 14.32 11.82
N ARG A 49 6.75 14.48 10.95
CA ARG A 49 6.95 15.64 10.10
C ARG A 49 6.85 15.21 8.65
N ILE A 50 5.91 15.80 7.93
CA ILE A 50 5.68 15.51 6.51
C ILE A 50 6.02 16.72 5.67
N LEU A 51 6.94 16.55 4.71
CA LEU A 51 7.22 17.55 3.69
C LEU A 51 6.40 17.25 2.44
N ARG A 52 5.60 18.21 2.01
CA ARG A 52 4.84 18.15 0.75
C ARG A 52 4.88 19.49 0.05
N TRP A 53 4.67 19.49 -1.26
CA TRP A 53 4.41 20.76 -1.93
C TRP A 53 3.02 21.28 -1.56
N LYS A 54 2.92 22.60 -1.44
CA LYS A 54 1.67 23.33 -1.25
C LYS A 54 0.92 23.36 -2.58
N ARG A 55 -0.34 22.92 -2.57
CA ARG A 55 -1.19 22.98 -3.76
C ARG A 55 -1.93 24.31 -3.81
N PHE A 56 -2.19 24.77 -5.02
CA PHE A 56 -3.02 25.94 -5.26
C PHE A 56 -4.53 25.60 -5.21
N VAL A 57 -4.88 24.31 -5.19
CA VAL A 57 -6.25 23.82 -5.11
C VAL A 57 -6.65 23.74 -3.63
N GLN A 58 -7.45 24.69 -3.16
CA GLN A 58 -7.83 24.78 -1.75
C GLN A 58 -8.47 23.50 -1.20
N GLY A 59 -9.32 22.83 -1.99
CA GLY A 59 -9.96 21.59 -1.56
C GLY A 59 -8.98 20.45 -1.23
N ASP A 60 -7.80 20.43 -1.85
CA ASP A 60 -6.74 19.46 -1.51
C ASP A 60 -6.10 19.77 -0.16
N GLU A 61 -5.81 21.05 0.12
CA GLU A 61 -5.24 21.50 1.39
C GLU A 61 -6.22 21.23 2.55
N ASP A 62 -7.50 21.56 2.36
CA ASP A 62 -8.55 21.33 3.36
C ASP A 62 -8.71 19.84 3.66
N MET A 63 -8.77 19.01 2.61
CA MET A 63 -8.93 17.56 2.79
C MET A 63 -7.72 16.92 3.44
N TRP A 64 -6.52 17.38 3.11
CA TRP A 64 -5.31 16.90 3.76
C TRP A 64 -5.27 17.27 5.25
N ALA A 65 -5.63 18.51 5.58
CA ALA A 65 -5.71 18.96 6.97
C ALA A 65 -6.74 18.16 7.76
N GLU A 66 -7.93 17.90 7.19
CA GLU A 66 -8.96 17.10 7.83
C GLU A 66 -8.49 15.65 8.06
N ASN A 67 -7.90 15.02 7.06
CA ASN A 67 -7.38 13.65 7.19
C ASN A 67 -6.23 13.55 8.20
N THR A 68 -5.35 14.55 8.23
CA THR A 68 -4.26 14.64 9.22
C THR A 68 -4.82 14.76 10.63
N LYS A 69 -5.83 15.62 10.83
CA LYS A 69 -6.51 15.75 12.13
C LYS A 69 -7.17 14.45 12.55
N LYS A 70 -7.86 13.75 11.65
CA LYS A 70 -8.47 12.43 11.93
C LYS A 70 -7.41 11.39 12.32
N PHE A 71 -6.28 11.37 11.62
CA PHE A 71 -5.16 10.51 11.97
C PHE A 71 -4.63 10.79 13.37
N THR A 72 -4.38 12.06 13.72
CA THR A 72 -3.93 12.44 15.07
C THR A 72 -4.97 12.07 16.14
N GLN A 73 -6.26 12.27 15.88
CA GLN A 73 -7.32 11.88 16.83
C GLN A 73 -7.39 10.36 17.04
N ALA A 74 -7.21 9.57 15.99
CA ALA A 74 -7.29 8.12 16.07
C ALA A 74 -6.05 7.47 16.70
N THR A 75 -4.88 8.09 16.53
CA THR A 75 -3.58 7.49 16.90
C THR A 75 -2.91 8.16 18.09
N GLY A 76 -3.27 9.41 18.40
CA GLY A 76 -2.55 10.26 19.34
C GLY A 76 -1.23 10.81 18.82
N ILE A 77 -0.85 10.52 17.56
CA ILE A 77 0.41 10.95 16.96
C ILE A 77 0.23 12.34 16.37
N GLU A 78 1.03 13.29 16.87
CA GLU A 78 1.08 14.65 16.33
C GLU A 78 1.73 14.64 14.95
N VAL A 79 1.10 15.30 13.98
CA VAL A 79 1.63 15.42 12.62
C VAL A 79 1.79 16.89 12.27
N ARG A 80 3.03 17.28 11.98
CA ARG A 80 3.37 18.59 11.43
C ARG A 80 3.51 18.47 9.92
N ILE A 81 2.82 19.32 9.19
CA ILE A 81 2.92 19.42 7.73
C ILE A 81 3.77 20.65 7.37
N ASP A 82 4.88 20.42 6.67
CA ASP A 82 5.63 21.47 6.00
C ASP A 82 5.19 21.54 4.54
N ALA A 83 4.41 22.57 4.23
CA ALA A 83 3.90 22.84 2.88
C ALA A 83 4.79 23.88 2.19
N GLU A 84 5.48 23.46 1.13
CA GLU A 84 6.54 24.24 0.48
C GLU A 84 6.26 24.51 -1.01
N GLY A 85 7.02 25.40 -1.65
CA GLY A 85 6.98 25.54 -3.10
C GLY A 85 7.37 24.23 -3.80
N TRP A 86 6.80 23.95 -4.97
CA TRP A 86 7.09 22.72 -5.72
C TRP A 86 8.60 22.53 -5.97
N GLU A 87 9.29 23.59 -6.39
CA GLU A 87 10.73 23.53 -6.65
C GLU A 87 11.59 23.47 -5.38
N ASP A 88 11.01 23.70 -4.19
CA ASP A 88 11.73 23.65 -2.91
C ASP A 88 11.74 22.25 -2.29
N VAL A 89 10.85 21.34 -2.71
CA VAL A 89 10.76 19.99 -2.13
C VAL A 89 12.02 19.17 -2.43
N ARG A 90 12.45 19.12 -3.70
CA ARG A 90 13.62 18.34 -4.14
C ARG A 90 14.94 18.77 -3.47
N PRO A 91 15.32 20.07 -3.43
CA PRO A 91 16.54 20.47 -2.74
C PRO A 91 16.48 20.19 -1.22
N LYS A 92 15.30 20.30 -0.58
CA LYS A 92 15.14 19.93 0.83
C LYS A 92 15.27 18.43 1.06
N ALA A 93 14.73 17.59 0.17
CA ALA A 93 14.91 16.14 0.21
C ALA A 93 16.39 15.76 0.06
N ALA A 94 17.10 16.39 -0.88
CA ALA A 94 18.53 16.21 -1.05
C ALA A 94 19.32 16.56 0.21
N VAL A 95 19.00 17.67 0.87
CA VAL A 95 19.63 18.04 2.16
C VAL A 95 19.32 17.01 3.23
N ALA A 96 18.07 16.57 3.36
CA ALA A 96 17.68 15.57 4.36
C ALA A 96 18.43 14.24 4.16
N ALA A 97 18.53 13.78 2.91
CA ALA A 97 19.25 12.56 2.53
C ALA A 97 20.77 12.65 2.83
N ASN A 98 21.37 13.82 2.63
CA ASN A 98 22.79 14.06 2.90
C ASN A 98 23.11 14.17 4.39
N VAL A 99 22.29 14.91 5.14
CA VAL A 99 22.50 15.15 6.58
C VAL A 99 22.06 13.96 7.43
N GLY A 100 21.11 13.15 6.95
CA GLY A 100 20.51 12.07 7.72
C GLY A 100 19.52 12.59 8.78
N SER A 101 18.99 13.80 8.60
CA SER A 101 17.97 14.39 9.46
C SER A 101 17.02 15.23 8.61
N GLY A 102 15.73 15.25 8.94
CA GLY A 102 14.74 15.94 8.12
C GLY A 102 13.31 15.52 8.44
N PRO A 103 12.39 15.72 7.49
CA PRO A 103 11.04 15.14 7.55
C PRO A 103 11.09 13.61 7.59
N ASP A 104 10.13 12.99 8.29
CA ASP A 104 9.96 11.54 8.34
C ASP A 104 9.36 10.99 7.04
N VAL A 105 8.47 11.78 6.41
CA VAL A 105 7.86 11.46 5.11
C VAL A 105 8.04 12.65 4.18
N ILE A 106 8.50 12.37 2.96
CA ILE A 106 8.60 13.35 1.89
C ILE A 106 7.70 12.89 0.75
N ILE A 107 6.74 13.74 0.37
CA ILE A 107 5.93 13.52 -0.83
C ILE A 107 6.76 13.98 -2.03
N GLY A 108 7.58 13.06 -2.53
CA GLY A 108 8.40 13.24 -3.72
C GLY A 108 7.63 13.07 -5.02
N THR A 109 8.36 13.17 -6.12
CA THR A 109 7.83 13.13 -7.47
C THR A 109 8.63 12.15 -8.32
N PHE A 110 7.95 11.43 -9.21
CA PHE A 110 8.58 10.56 -10.20
C PHE A 110 9.67 9.65 -9.60
N GLU A 111 10.93 9.83 -10.01
CA GLU A 111 12.09 9.02 -9.63
C GLU A 111 12.85 9.51 -8.38
N ASP A 112 12.35 10.52 -7.66
CA ASP A 112 13.10 11.13 -6.53
C ASP A 112 13.62 10.10 -5.51
N ALA A 113 12.86 9.03 -5.25
CA ALA A 113 13.26 7.95 -4.35
C ALA A 113 14.54 7.21 -4.83
N HIS A 114 14.71 7.07 -6.15
CA HIS A 114 15.87 6.39 -6.75
C HIS A 114 17.16 7.22 -6.69
N GLN A 115 17.08 8.51 -6.36
CA GLN A 115 18.27 9.33 -6.17
C GLN A 115 18.98 9.02 -4.84
N TYR A 116 18.23 8.52 -3.85
CA TYR A 116 18.73 8.28 -2.50
C TYR A 116 18.33 6.89 -1.95
N PRO A 117 18.53 5.79 -2.70
CA PRO A 117 17.95 4.48 -2.37
C PRO A 117 18.49 3.93 -1.03
N GLU A 118 19.70 4.33 -0.64
CA GLU A 118 20.32 3.93 0.63
C GLU A 118 19.93 4.82 1.82
N LYS A 119 19.11 5.86 1.59
CA LYS A 119 18.66 6.83 2.61
C LYS A 119 17.19 6.67 2.97
N LEU A 120 16.50 5.69 2.37
CA LEU A 120 15.09 5.42 2.60
C LEU A 120 14.90 4.20 3.51
N VAL A 121 13.80 4.20 4.25
CA VAL A 121 13.36 3.06 5.05
C VAL A 121 12.66 2.06 4.13
N ASP A 122 13.03 0.79 4.21
CA ASP A 122 12.34 -0.30 3.52
C ASP A 122 10.92 -0.44 4.09
N VAL A 123 9.91 -0.21 3.24
CA VAL A 123 8.49 -0.28 3.60
C VAL A 123 7.79 -1.45 2.91
N SER A 124 8.55 -2.48 2.54
CA SER A 124 8.02 -3.65 1.84
C SER A 124 6.94 -4.39 2.63
N ASP A 125 7.02 -4.39 3.96
CA ASP A 125 6.03 -5.03 4.82
C ASP A 125 4.62 -4.44 4.65
N VAL A 126 4.49 -3.11 4.74
CA VAL A 126 3.24 -2.39 4.55
C VAL A 126 2.79 -2.44 3.09
N CYS A 127 3.71 -2.26 2.13
CA CYS A 127 3.38 -2.30 0.71
C CYS A 127 2.89 -3.68 0.26
N ASN A 128 3.48 -4.76 0.76
CA ASN A 128 3.05 -6.13 0.45
C ASN A 128 1.73 -6.47 1.15
N TYR A 129 1.52 -6.03 2.39
CA TYR A 129 0.23 -6.17 3.07
C TYR A 129 -0.89 -5.46 2.30
N LEU A 130 -0.70 -4.17 1.98
CA LEU A 130 -1.70 -3.37 1.27
C LEU A 130 -1.95 -3.92 -0.13
N GLY A 131 -0.89 -4.29 -0.86
CA GLY A 131 -0.99 -4.92 -2.16
C GLY A 131 -1.79 -6.24 -2.10
N GLY A 132 -1.48 -7.13 -1.16
CA GLY A 132 -2.23 -8.37 -0.97
C GLY A 132 -3.70 -8.14 -0.63
N LYS A 133 -3.99 -7.12 0.20
CA LYS A 133 -5.35 -6.81 0.66
C LYS A 133 -6.22 -6.12 -0.38
N TYR A 134 -5.65 -5.22 -1.20
CA TYR A 134 -6.41 -4.31 -2.07
C TYR A 134 -6.24 -4.59 -3.57
N GLY A 135 -5.69 -5.74 -3.96
CA GLY A 135 -5.62 -6.17 -5.36
C GLY A 135 -4.32 -5.77 -6.09
N GLY A 136 -3.28 -5.42 -5.33
CA GLY A 136 -1.93 -5.17 -5.84
C GLY A 136 -1.68 -3.71 -6.21
N TRP A 137 -0.49 -3.48 -6.78
CA TRP A 137 -0.05 -2.18 -7.28
C TRP A 137 0.03 -2.21 -8.80
N TYR A 138 -0.30 -1.08 -9.45
CA TYR A 138 -0.03 -0.90 -10.87
C TYR A 138 1.47 -1.04 -11.16
N ASP A 139 1.80 -1.58 -12.34
CA ASP A 139 3.20 -1.87 -12.68
C ASP A 139 4.08 -0.62 -12.71
N VAL A 140 3.51 0.54 -13.07
CA VAL A 140 4.22 1.82 -13.01
C VAL A 140 4.70 2.15 -11.58
N CYS A 141 3.90 1.85 -10.55
CA CYS A 141 4.29 2.08 -9.16
C CYS A 141 5.50 1.21 -8.79
N LYS A 142 5.54 -0.04 -9.25
CA LYS A 142 6.67 -0.94 -9.00
C LYS A 142 7.95 -0.40 -9.63
N SER A 143 7.86 0.14 -10.86
CA SER A 143 9.03 0.71 -11.56
C SER A 143 9.60 1.95 -10.85
N TYR A 144 8.74 2.83 -10.33
CA TYR A 144 9.18 4.09 -9.69
C TYR A 144 9.45 3.97 -8.19
N CYS A 145 8.84 3.01 -7.51
CA CYS A 145 8.87 2.91 -6.05
C CYS A 145 9.45 1.60 -5.54
N THR A 146 10.24 0.87 -6.35
CA THR A 146 11.01 -0.26 -5.85
C THR A 146 12.47 -0.22 -6.27
N HIS A 147 13.37 -0.56 -5.34
CA HIS A 147 14.80 -0.69 -5.60
C HIS A 147 15.26 -2.09 -5.16
N LYS A 148 15.84 -2.87 -6.08
CA LYS A 148 16.29 -4.26 -5.82
C LYS A 148 15.20 -5.15 -5.19
N GLY A 149 13.94 -4.97 -5.61
CA GLY A 149 12.80 -5.75 -5.15
C GLY A 149 12.23 -5.32 -3.79
N LYS A 150 12.68 -4.20 -3.23
CA LYS A 150 12.16 -3.60 -1.99
C LYS A 150 11.42 -2.32 -2.30
N TRP A 151 10.35 -2.03 -1.56
CA TRP A 151 9.62 -0.77 -1.60
C TRP A 151 10.30 0.31 -0.74
#